data_AF-A0A2T6DQ50-F1
#
_entry.id   AF-A0A2T6DQ50-F1
#
_cell.length_a   1.000
_cell.length_b   1.000
_cell.length_c   1.000
_cell.angle_alpha   90.00
_cell.angle_beta   90.00
_cell.angle_gamma   90.00
#
_symmetry.space_group_name_H-M   'P 1'
#
loop_
_entity.id
_entity.type
_entity.pdbx_description
1 polymer ?
#
loop_
_entity_poly.entity_id
_entity_poly.type
_entity_poly.pdbx_seq_one_letter_code
_entity_poly.pdbx_strand_id
1 'polypeptide(L)'
;MKPPRYRHTREQLLDRDSQGRTLALRLASEGKLTVLDPHLLDAELLNERTDMDATLVHIACRWGQLGHVPEENLTAEMLLRRDGYGYTPLETAAITQQFAAVPEAVFELLGKDAYGEAVEVLQRIHCEELSRGPDGVSVRLVESAMRLLAKARVRAGIARVVLH
;
A
#
# COMPACT_ATOMS: atom_id res chain seq x y z
N MET A 1 -4.46 10.10 23.94
CA MET A 1 -5.78 10.67 23.65
C MET A 1 -6.20 10.11 22.29
N LYS A 2 -7.23 9.26 22.21
CA LYS A 2 -7.73 8.75 20.91
C LYS A 2 -8.47 9.93 20.23
N PRO A 3 -8.16 10.29 18.97
CA PRO A 3 -8.86 11.39 18.31
C PRO A 3 -10.37 11.11 18.23
N PRO A 4 -11.23 12.13 18.20
CA PRO A 4 -12.66 11.94 18.03
C PRO A 4 -12.89 11.18 16.73
N ARG A 5 -13.55 10.02 16.83
CA ARG A 5 -14.07 9.32 15.65
C ARG A 5 -15.13 10.23 15.05
N TYR A 6 -14.81 10.91 13.97
CA TYR A 6 -15.81 11.65 13.22
C TYR A 6 -16.85 10.63 12.76
N ARG A 7 -18.12 10.87 13.11
CA ARG A 7 -19.23 10.01 12.69
C ARG A 7 -19.53 10.30 11.22
N HIS A 8 -18.75 9.72 10.34
CA HIS A 8 -19.02 9.71 8.91
C HIS A 8 -20.01 8.58 8.59
N THR A 9 -20.93 8.84 7.68
CA THR A 9 -21.78 7.84 7.02
C THR A 9 -21.14 7.38 5.73
N ARG A 10 -21.58 6.24 5.19
CA ARG A 10 -21.00 5.69 3.95
C ARG A 10 -21.25 6.61 2.75
N GLU A 11 -22.41 7.24 2.72
CA GLU A 11 -22.84 8.18 1.69
C GLU A 11 -21.95 9.43 1.70
N GLN A 12 -21.66 9.99 2.88
CA GLN A 12 -20.76 11.14 3.02
C GLN A 12 -19.35 10.84 2.51
N LEU A 13 -18.89 9.58 2.59
CA LEU A 13 -17.58 9.22 2.06
C LEU A 13 -17.50 9.29 0.53
N LEU A 14 -18.65 9.24 -0.17
CA LEU A 14 -18.74 9.36 -1.62
C LEU A 14 -18.86 10.81 -2.10
N ASP A 15 -19.11 11.76 -1.20
CA ASP A 15 -19.20 13.18 -1.55
C ASP A 15 -17.91 13.63 -2.24
N ARG A 16 -18.06 14.20 -3.43
CA ARG A 16 -16.95 14.66 -4.25
C ARG A 16 -16.66 16.13 -4.01
N ASP A 17 -15.38 16.48 -3.90
CA ASP A 17 -14.93 17.87 -3.88
C ASP A 17 -14.96 18.49 -5.29
N SER A 18 -14.54 19.76 -5.41
CA SER A 18 -14.46 20.45 -6.69
C SER A 18 -13.41 19.88 -7.65
N GLN A 19 -12.54 18.97 -7.17
CA GLN A 19 -11.57 18.21 -7.96
C GLN A 19 -12.07 16.80 -8.25
N GLY A 20 -13.35 16.50 -7.98
CA GLY A 20 -13.95 15.19 -8.24
C GLY A 20 -13.52 14.09 -7.27
N ARG A 21 -12.75 14.39 -6.22
CA ARG A 21 -12.25 13.39 -5.27
C ARG A 21 -13.27 13.14 -4.18
N THR A 22 -13.51 11.87 -3.86
CA THR A 22 -14.34 11.48 -2.74
C THR A 22 -13.73 11.93 -1.40
N LEU A 23 -14.56 12.15 -0.38
CA LEU A 23 -14.11 12.48 0.98
C LEU A 23 -13.11 11.43 1.51
N ALA A 24 -13.31 10.15 1.21
CA ALA A 24 -12.39 9.09 1.60
C ALA A 24 -10.99 9.28 0.98
N LEU A 25 -10.90 9.55 -0.32
CA LEU A 25 -9.63 9.82 -1.01
C LEU A 25 -8.91 11.03 -0.43
N ARG A 26 -9.63 12.10 -0.09
CA ARG A 26 -9.06 13.28 0.55
C ARG A 26 -8.49 12.97 1.94
N LEU A 27 -9.25 12.27 2.79
CA LEU A 27 -8.77 11.87 4.11
C LEU A 27 -7.55 10.96 4.03
N ALA A 28 -7.55 10.00 3.10
CA ALA A 28 -6.37 9.18 2.85
C ALA A 28 -5.17 10.01 2.38
N SER A 29 -5.39 10.97 1.48
CA SER A 29 -4.33 11.83 0.92
C SER A 29 -3.69 12.74 1.97
N GLU A 30 -4.42 13.02 3.05
CA GLU A 30 -3.93 13.77 4.22
C GLU A 30 -3.31 12.87 5.31
N GLY A 31 -3.22 11.56 5.10
CA GLY A 31 -2.77 10.62 6.12
C GLY A 31 -3.74 10.49 7.29
N LYS A 32 -5.05 10.70 7.07
CA LYS A 32 -6.10 10.70 8.09
C LYS A 32 -7.14 9.59 7.89
N LEU A 33 -6.86 8.56 7.08
CA LEU A 33 -7.81 7.46 6.87
C LEU A 33 -8.24 6.78 8.19
N THR A 34 -7.35 6.76 9.20
CA THR A 34 -7.59 6.17 10.53
C THR A 34 -8.67 6.87 11.37
N VAL A 35 -9.15 8.05 10.96
CA VAL A 35 -10.28 8.73 11.62
C VAL A 35 -11.63 8.09 11.28
N LEU A 36 -11.69 7.34 10.17
CA LEU A 36 -12.88 6.64 9.71
C LEU A 36 -13.08 5.33 10.48
N ASP A 37 -14.33 4.90 10.60
CA ASP A 37 -14.60 3.52 11.02
C ASP A 37 -14.17 2.56 9.89
N PRO A 38 -13.33 1.55 10.15
CA PRO A 38 -12.92 0.58 9.13
C PRO A 38 -14.11 -0.06 8.38
N HIS A 39 -15.25 -0.28 9.05
CA HIS A 39 -16.43 -0.90 8.42
C HIS A 39 -17.04 -0.05 7.30
N LEU A 40 -16.69 1.23 7.19
CA LEU A 40 -17.13 2.10 6.10
C LEU A 40 -16.24 1.98 4.85
N LEU A 41 -15.10 1.29 4.94
CA LEU A 41 -14.13 1.10 3.85
C LEU A 41 -14.44 -0.18 3.08
N ASP A 42 -15.51 -0.15 2.28
CA ASP A 42 -15.89 -1.27 1.41
C ASP A 42 -15.06 -1.36 0.13
N ALA A 43 -15.20 -2.48 -0.58
CA ALA A 43 -14.47 -2.75 -1.82
C ALA A 43 -14.72 -1.71 -2.93
N GLU A 44 -15.89 -1.07 -2.96
CA GLU A 44 -16.18 -0.01 -3.92
C GLU A 44 -15.35 1.24 -3.61
N LEU A 45 -15.35 1.68 -2.34
CA LEU A 45 -14.59 2.83 -1.90
C LEU A 45 -13.08 2.60 -2.04
N LEU A 46 -12.61 1.37 -1.82
CA LEU A 46 -11.21 1.01 -2.00
C LEU A 46 -10.76 1.08 -3.46
N ASN A 47 -11.69 0.88 -4.41
CA ASN A 47 -11.45 0.98 -5.85
C ASN A 47 -11.61 2.39 -6.42
N GLU A 48 -12.13 3.35 -5.65
CA GLU A 48 -12.20 4.76 -6.06
C GLU A 48 -10.81 5.30 -6.37
N ARG A 49 -10.75 6.18 -7.36
CA ARG A 49 -9.50 6.62 -7.97
C ARG A 49 -9.38 8.14 -7.99
N THR A 50 -8.13 8.57 -7.89
CA THR A 50 -7.73 9.92 -8.25
C THR A 50 -7.62 10.08 -9.77
N ASP A 51 -7.43 11.31 -10.24
CA ASP A 51 -7.19 11.61 -11.66
C ASP A 51 -5.88 10.98 -12.20
N MET A 52 -4.98 10.54 -11.32
CA MET A 52 -3.75 9.83 -11.66
C MET A 52 -3.92 8.30 -11.56
N ASP A 53 -5.15 7.80 -11.66
CA ASP A 53 -5.54 6.39 -11.52
C ASP A 53 -5.13 5.69 -10.21
N ALA A 54 -4.50 6.40 -9.26
CA ALA A 54 -4.18 5.87 -7.95
C ALA A 54 -5.48 5.61 -7.17
N THR A 55 -5.68 4.35 -6.77
CA THR A 55 -6.81 3.93 -5.95
C THR A 55 -6.66 4.37 -4.49
N LEU A 56 -7.73 4.29 -3.70
CA LEU A 56 -7.65 4.52 -2.26
C LEU A 56 -6.59 3.62 -1.58
N VAL A 57 -6.41 2.39 -2.07
CA VAL A 57 -5.38 1.45 -1.59
C VAL A 57 -3.97 1.99 -1.84
N HIS A 58 -3.69 2.59 -3.01
CA HIS A 58 -2.40 3.24 -3.29
C HIS A 58 -2.13 4.36 -2.28
N ILE A 59 -3.14 5.18 -2.01
CA ILE A 59 -3.00 6.31 -1.08
C ILE A 59 -2.84 5.83 0.36
N ALA A 60 -3.58 4.80 0.77
CA ALA A 60 -3.41 4.18 2.09
C ALA A 60 -2.00 3.61 2.27
N CYS A 61 -1.46 2.95 1.25
CA CYS A 61 -0.08 2.49 1.21
C CYS A 61 0.93 3.64 1.34
N ARG A 62 0.76 4.71 0.55
CA ARG A 62 1.62 5.90 0.56
C ARG A 62 1.79 6.52 1.94
N TRP A 63 0.75 6.45 2.76
CA TRP A 63 0.72 7.03 4.11
C TRP A 63 0.78 6.00 5.24
N GLY A 64 1.03 4.71 4.93
CA GLY A 64 1.16 3.66 5.95
C GLY A 64 -0.13 3.35 6.71
N GLN A 65 -1.27 3.57 6.07
CA GLN A 65 -2.61 3.41 6.66
C GLN A 65 -3.29 2.12 6.20
N LEU A 66 -2.60 1.27 5.44
CA LEU A 66 -3.19 0.04 4.90
C LEU A 66 -3.68 -0.90 6.02
N GLY A 67 -3.00 -0.93 7.17
CA GLY A 67 -3.46 -1.71 8.34
C GLY A 67 -4.74 -1.22 9.00
N HIS A 68 -5.33 -0.10 8.55
CA HIS A 68 -6.66 0.35 8.96
C HIS A 68 -7.76 -0.11 8.00
N VAL A 69 -7.39 -0.60 6.81
CA VAL A 69 -8.33 -1.12 5.82
C VAL A 69 -8.73 -2.55 6.23
N PRO A 70 -10.04 -2.89 6.22
CA PRO A 70 -10.48 -4.26 6.47
C PRO A 70 -9.90 -5.23 5.44
N GLU A 71 -9.25 -6.29 5.92
CA GLU A 71 -8.56 -7.27 5.07
C GLU A 71 -9.56 -8.03 4.18
N GLU A 72 -10.78 -8.25 4.68
CA GLU A 72 -11.88 -8.90 3.96
C GLU A 72 -12.33 -8.15 2.70
N ASN A 73 -12.05 -6.84 2.63
CA ASN A 73 -12.43 -5.99 1.50
C ASN A 73 -11.28 -5.77 0.51
N LEU A 74 -10.06 -6.20 0.87
CA LEU A 74 -8.90 -6.16 -0.01
C LEU A 74 -8.91 -7.37 -0.94
N THR A 75 -8.56 -7.13 -2.21
CA THR A 75 -8.41 -8.19 -3.21
C THR A 75 -7.04 -8.14 -3.86
N ALA A 76 -6.58 -9.28 -4.37
CA ALA A 76 -5.33 -9.35 -5.13
C ALA A 76 -5.35 -8.40 -6.36
N GLU A 77 -6.50 -8.27 -7.03
CA GLU A 77 -6.64 -7.35 -8.17
C GLU A 77 -6.39 -5.90 -7.78
N MET A 78 -6.93 -5.44 -6.64
CA MET A 78 -6.67 -4.08 -6.14
C MET A 78 -5.20 -3.85 -5.84
N LEU A 79 -4.52 -4.87 -5.32
CA LEU A 79 -3.11 -4.85 -4.91
C LEU A 79 -2.14 -4.98 -6.10
N LEU A 80 -2.61 -5.49 -7.25
CA LEU A 80 -1.81 -5.63 -8.47
C LEU A 80 -2.10 -4.55 -9.51
N ARG A 81 -3.18 -3.80 -9.34
CA ARG A 81 -3.51 -2.67 -10.20
C ARG A 81 -2.40 -1.62 -10.12
N ARG A 82 -1.95 -1.15 -11.29
CA ARG A 82 -1.01 -0.04 -11.40
C ARG A 82 -1.76 1.30 -11.48
N ASP A 83 -1.20 2.33 -10.83
CA ASP A 83 -1.64 3.72 -10.98
C ASP A 83 -1.14 4.33 -12.32
N GLY A 84 -1.43 5.61 -12.54
CA GLY A 84 -1.02 6.35 -13.73
C GLY A 84 0.50 6.54 -13.87
N TYR A 85 1.28 6.29 -12.81
CA TYR A 85 2.75 6.24 -12.85
C TYR A 85 3.27 4.83 -13.09
N GLY A 86 2.38 3.83 -13.20
CA GLY A 86 2.74 2.44 -13.38
C GLY A 86 3.10 1.73 -12.09
N TYR A 87 2.82 2.29 -10.90
CA TYR A 87 3.14 1.66 -9.63
C TYR A 87 1.94 0.92 -9.04
N THR A 88 2.18 -0.25 -8.44
CA THR A 88 1.17 -0.94 -7.61
C THR A 88 1.07 -0.30 -6.21
N PRO A 89 0.03 -0.61 -5.40
CA PRO A 89 -0.02 -0.14 -4.03
C PRO A 89 1.17 -0.58 -3.18
N LEU A 90 1.68 -1.81 -3.35
CA LEU A 90 2.84 -2.29 -2.59
C LEU A 90 4.14 -1.59 -3.01
N GLU A 91 4.31 -1.34 -4.31
CA GLU A 91 5.43 -0.54 -4.83
C GLU A 91 5.35 0.89 -4.27
N THR A 92 4.14 1.46 -4.19
CA THR A 92 3.91 2.76 -3.57
C THR A 92 4.30 2.75 -2.08
N ALA A 93 3.90 1.73 -1.32
CA ALA A 93 4.30 1.59 0.09
C ALA A 93 5.82 1.50 0.25
N ALA A 94 6.51 0.84 -0.68
CA ALA A 94 7.95 0.76 -0.67
C ALA A 94 8.60 2.11 -0.96
N ILE A 95 8.30 2.74 -2.10
CA ILE A 95 8.90 4.04 -2.47
C ILE A 95 8.67 5.11 -1.38
N THR A 96 7.55 5.02 -0.66
CA THR A 96 7.17 5.95 0.42
C THR A 96 7.62 5.52 1.83
N GLN A 97 8.37 4.41 1.95
CA GLN A 97 8.88 3.85 3.21
C GLN A 97 7.82 3.44 4.22
N GLN A 98 6.63 3.12 3.73
CA GLN A 98 5.50 2.64 4.51
C GLN A 98 5.32 1.12 4.41
N PHE A 99 6.24 0.42 3.73
CA PHE A 99 6.16 -1.04 3.55
C PHE A 99 6.09 -1.81 4.88
N ALA A 100 6.70 -1.29 5.95
CA ALA A 100 6.61 -1.89 7.29
C ALA A 100 5.21 -1.82 7.91
N ALA A 101 4.32 -0.96 7.41
CA ALA A 101 2.93 -0.81 7.85
C ALA A 101 1.95 -1.66 7.03
N VAL A 102 2.44 -2.41 6.03
CA VAL A 102 1.62 -3.35 5.24
C VAL A 102 1.31 -4.60 6.09
N PRO A 103 0.02 -4.93 6.33
CA PRO A 103 -0.36 -6.13 7.08
C PRO A 103 0.11 -7.42 6.42
N GLU A 104 0.39 -8.44 7.23
CA GLU A 104 0.85 -9.73 6.72
C GLU A 104 -0.20 -10.41 5.83
N ALA A 105 -1.50 -10.26 6.15
CA ALA A 105 -2.61 -10.82 5.38
C ALA A 105 -2.64 -10.32 3.91
N VAL A 106 -2.13 -9.12 3.64
CA VAL A 106 -2.02 -8.59 2.26
C VAL A 106 -1.13 -9.50 1.40
N PHE A 107 -0.11 -10.08 2.00
CA PHE A 107 0.79 -11.00 1.32
C PHE A 107 0.18 -12.38 1.12
N GLU A 108 -0.73 -12.80 2.00
CA GLU A 108 -1.49 -14.04 1.83
C GLU A 108 -2.46 -13.92 0.64
N LEU A 109 -3.08 -12.75 0.46
CA LEU A 109 -3.99 -12.47 -0.67
C LEU A 109 -3.31 -12.54 -2.04
N LEU A 110 -2.05 -12.12 -2.14
CA LEU A 110 -1.30 -12.09 -3.41
C LEU A 110 -0.84 -13.49 -3.86
N GLY A 111 -0.93 -14.51 -3.00
CA GLY A 111 -0.39 -15.82 -3.30
C GLY A 111 1.13 -15.80 -3.50
N LYS A 112 1.73 -16.98 -3.72
CA LYS A 112 3.20 -17.13 -3.78
C LYS A 112 3.82 -16.45 -5.00
N ASP A 113 3.09 -16.32 -6.10
CA ASP A 113 3.62 -15.88 -7.39
C ASP A 113 3.61 -14.35 -7.54
N ALA A 114 2.52 -13.67 -7.15
CA ALA A 114 2.48 -12.21 -7.17
C ALA A 114 3.39 -11.58 -6.08
N TYR A 115 3.74 -12.36 -5.05
CA TYR A 115 4.80 -12.00 -4.11
C TYR A 115 6.18 -11.94 -4.81
N GLY A 116 6.45 -12.83 -5.75
CA GLY A 116 7.65 -12.84 -6.58
C GLY A 116 7.75 -11.60 -7.48
N GLU A 117 6.64 -11.22 -8.11
CA GLU A 117 6.57 -9.98 -8.91
C GLU A 117 6.79 -8.73 -8.04
N ALA A 118 6.19 -8.66 -6.86
CA ALA A 118 6.43 -7.56 -5.93
C ALA A 118 7.92 -7.48 -5.52
N VAL A 119 8.59 -8.63 -5.31
CA VAL A 119 10.04 -8.69 -5.04
C VAL A 119 10.85 -8.19 -6.23
N GLU A 120 10.55 -8.65 -7.44
CA GLU A 120 11.25 -8.23 -8.66
C GLU A 120 11.11 -6.73 -8.89
N VAL A 121 9.94 -6.15 -8.59
CA VAL A 121 9.76 -4.71 -8.73
C VAL A 121 10.46 -3.93 -7.63
N LEU A 122 10.51 -4.43 -6.39
CA LEU A 122 11.35 -3.82 -5.34
C LEU A 122 12.83 -3.86 -5.71
N GLN A 123 13.31 -4.96 -6.32
CA GLN A 123 14.67 -5.07 -6.84
C GLN A 123 14.92 -4.14 -8.02
N ARG A 124 13.95 -3.97 -8.93
CA ARG A 124 14.04 -3.03 -10.06
C ARG A 124 14.07 -1.58 -9.59
N ILE A 125 13.16 -1.19 -8.68
CA ILE A 125 13.14 0.15 -8.07
C ILE A 125 14.48 0.39 -7.36
N HIS A 126 15.01 -0.60 -6.65
CA HIS A 126 16.35 -0.50 -6.05
C HIS A 126 17.45 -0.24 -7.09
N CYS A 127 17.48 -0.98 -8.19
CA CYS A 127 18.47 -0.79 -9.26
C CYS A 127 18.34 0.58 -9.95
N GLU A 128 17.11 1.04 -10.18
CA GLU A 128 16.82 2.35 -10.78
C GLU A 128 17.21 3.50 -9.83
N GLU A 129 16.92 3.38 -8.54
CA GLU A 129 17.25 4.39 -7.53
C GLU A 129 18.75 4.38 -7.18
N LEU A 130 19.43 3.22 -7.15
CA LEU A 130 20.89 3.15 -7.06
C LEU A 130 21.58 3.89 -8.22
N SER A 131 20.98 3.85 -9.40
CA SER A 131 21.47 4.58 -10.58
C SER A 131 21.27 6.10 -10.47
N ARG A 132 20.38 6.57 -9.58
CA ARG A 132 20.09 7.99 -9.34
C ARG A 132 20.97 8.63 -8.26
N GLY A 133 21.67 7.83 -7.45
CA GLY A 133 22.63 8.31 -6.45
C GLY A 133 22.29 7.88 -5.02
N PRO A 134 23.26 7.95 -4.08
CA PRO A 134 23.15 7.35 -2.76
C PRO A 134 22.43 8.28 -1.78
N ASP A 135 21.14 8.47 -1.99
CA ASP A 135 20.29 9.06 -0.98
C ASP A 135 20.11 7.98 0.10
N GLY A 136 20.68 8.16 1.30
CA GLY A 136 20.73 7.12 2.35
C GLY A 136 19.36 6.56 2.80
N VAL A 137 18.28 7.17 2.33
CA VAL A 137 16.89 6.74 2.43
C VAL A 137 16.61 5.47 1.60
N SER A 138 17.16 5.39 0.38
CA SER A 138 16.96 4.27 -0.55
C SER A 138 17.60 2.97 -0.05
N VAL A 139 18.72 3.06 0.67
CA VAL A 139 19.42 1.89 1.24
C VAL A 139 18.65 1.29 2.42
N ARG A 140 18.15 2.13 3.35
CA ARG A 140 17.41 1.65 4.54
C ARG A 140 16.06 1.04 4.18
N LEU A 141 15.43 1.56 3.13
CA LEU A 141 14.19 1.04 2.59
C LEU A 141 14.40 -0.39 2.06
N VAL A 142 15.47 -0.60 1.29
CA VAL A 142 15.81 -1.89 0.69
C VAL A 142 16.20 -2.89 1.76
N GLU A 143 16.98 -2.50 2.77
CA GLU A 143 17.28 -3.38 3.90
C GLU A 143 16.02 -3.79 4.67
N SER A 144 15.08 -2.87 4.86
CA SER A 144 13.81 -3.15 5.56
C SER A 144 12.91 -4.07 4.75
N ALA A 145 12.78 -3.81 3.44
CA ALA A 145 12.09 -4.67 2.50
C ALA A 145 12.73 -6.07 2.46
N MET A 146 14.06 -6.16 2.33
CA MET A 146 14.81 -7.42 2.33
C MET A 146 14.70 -8.21 3.65
N ARG A 147 14.65 -7.53 4.80
CA ARG A 147 14.42 -8.19 6.10
C ARG A 147 13.01 -8.74 6.23
N LEU A 148 12.00 -8.03 5.73
CA LEU A 148 10.62 -8.52 5.68
C LEU A 148 10.46 -9.65 4.66
N LEU A 149 11.09 -9.55 3.50
CA LEU A 149 11.21 -10.62 2.49
C LEU A 149 11.84 -11.89 3.07
N ALA A 150 12.88 -11.75 3.89
CA ALA A 150 13.49 -12.87 4.59
C ALA A 150 12.51 -13.53 5.59
N LYS A 151 11.73 -12.74 6.34
CA LYS A 151 10.71 -13.26 7.27
C LYS A 151 9.56 -13.95 6.54
N ALA A 152 9.06 -13.35 5.45
CA ALA A 152 7.97 -13.92 4.67
C ALA A 152 8.40 -15.19 3.91
N ARG A 153 9.61 -15.24 3.34
CA ARG A 153 10.17 -16.46 2.70
C ARG A 153 10.26 -17.63 3.67
N VAL A 154 10.69 -17.40 4.90
CA VAL A 154 10.75 -18.41 5.97
C VAL A 154 9.34 -18.94 6.29
N ARG A 155 8.33 -18.06 6.33
CA ARG A 155 6.95 -18.42 6.68
C ARG A 155 6.18 -19.08 5.53
N ALA A 156 6.48 -18.72 4.29
CA ALA A 156 5.90 -19.30 3.07
C ALA A 156 6.51 -20.67 2.68
N GLY A 157 7.50 -21.16 3.43
CA GLY A 157 8.20 -22.42 3.16
C GLY A 157 9.10 -22.37 1.91
N ILE A 158 9.43 -21.17 1.42
CA ILE A 158 10.29 -20.97 0.25
C ILE A 158 11.73 -20.93 0.75
N ALA A 159 12.36 -22.09 0.84
CA ALA A 159 13.74 -22.22 1.27
C ALA A 159 14.73 -21.69 0.21
N ARG A 160 15.57 -20.75 0.65
CA ARG A 160 16.94 -20.43 0.22
C ARG A 160 17.15 -19.74 -1.15
N VAL A 161 17.65 -18.50 -1.09
CA VAL A 161 18.79 -18.08 -1.91
C VAL A 161 19.79 -17.40 -0.98
N VAL A 162 20.99 -17.95 -0.94
CA VAL A 162 22.16 -17.41 -0.26
C VAL A 162 22.49 -16.06 -0.91
N LEU A 163 22.52 -14.98 -0.14
CA LEU A 163 23.17 -13.75 -0.57
C LEU A 163 24.68 -14.03 -0.51
N HIS A 164 25.29 -14.24 -1.67
CA HIS A 164 26.75 -14.22 -1.86
C HIS A 164 27.20 -12.82 -2.23
#